data_AF-A0A2V5Y123-F1
#
_entry.id   AF-A0A2V5Y123-F1
#
_cell.length_a   1.000
_cell.length_b   1.000
_cell.length_c   1.000
_cell.angle_alpha   90.00
_cell.angle_beta   90.00
_cell.angle_gamma   90.00
#
_symmetry.space_group_name_H-M   'P 1'
#
loop_
_entity.id
_entity.type
_entity.pdbx_description
1 polymer ?
#
loop_
_entity_poly.entity_id
_entity_poly.type
_entity_poly.pdbx_seq_one_letter_code
_entity_poly.pdbx_strand_id
1 'polypeptide(L)'
;RPDLYEALARLYKQKYKDHERASEFYAKAAALPDAARFDRRFSAYELSYCEGREREAYERLRALYYEGEQERLPTLITRLKFLEDKLKIPQGQRISDKKSSTAR
;
A
#
# COMPACT_ATOMS: atom_id res chain seq x y z
N ARG A 1 5.63 20.57 2.47
CA ARG A 1 6.88 19.82 2.72
C ARG A 1 6.56 18.33 2.87
N PRO A 2 6.14 17.66 1.78
CA PRO A 2 5.92 16.21 1.79
C PRO A 2 7.20 15.40 2.04
N ASP A 3 8.33 15.92 1.55
CA ASP A 3 9.70 15.43 1.75
C ASP A 3 10.08 15.19 3.21
N LEU A 4 9.67 16.08 4.12
CA LEU A 4 9.92 15.91 5.55
C LEU A 4 9.19 14.68 6.11
N TYR A 5 7.91 14.53 5.77
CA TYR A 5 7.12 13.38 6.22
C TYR A 5 7.59 12.07 5.57
N GLU A 6 7.98 12.10 4.29
CA GLU A 6 8.60 10.95 3.63
C GLU A 6 9.90 10.53 4.34
N ALA A 7 10.77 11.49 4.69
CA ALA A 7 12.02 11.21 5.39
C ALA A 7 11.78 10.58 6.77
N LEU A 8 10.78 11.08 7.52
CA LEU A 8 10.38 10.48 8.79
C LEU A 8 9.83 9.06 8.59
N ALA A 9 8.98 8.84 7.58
CA ALA A 9 8.44 7.52 7.28
C ALA A 9 9.55 6.51 6.97
N ARG A 10 10.54 6.91 6.17
CA ARG A 10 11.73 6.10 5.87
C ARG A 10 12.55 5.79 7.12
N LEU A 11 12.72 6.76 8.02
CA LEU A 11 13.43 6.56 9.29
C LEU A 11 12.72 5.51 10.16
N TYR A 12 11.40 5.64 10.36
CA TYR A 12 10.61 4.67 11.12
C TYR A 12 10.66 3.26 10.51
N LYS A 13 10.48 3.15 9.20
CA LYS A 13 10.60 1.88 8.49
C LYS A 13 11.97 1.24 8.63
N GLN A 14 13.03 2.00 8.39
CA GLN A 14 14.37 1.42 8.22
C GLN A 14 15.11 1.24 9.53
N LYS A 15 15.09 2.26 10.40
CA LYS A 15 15.86 2.29 11.65
C LYS A 15 15.09 1.67 12.80
N TYR A 16 13.82 2.03 12.94
CA TYR A 16 12.99 1.60 14.08
C TYR A 16 12.17 0.35 13.80
N LYS A 17 12.04 -0.06 12.52
CA LYS A 17 11.15 -1.15 12.08
C LYS A 17 9.70 -0.94 12.53
N ASP A 18 9.31 0.31 12.67
CA ASP A 18 7.97 0.72 13.10
C ASP A 18 7.13 0.98 11.85
N HIS A 19 6.43 -0.06 11.42
CA HIS A 19 5.58 -0.03 10.23
C HIS A 19 4.34 0.86 10.42
N GLU A 20 3.82 0.97 11.64
CA GLU A 20 2.63 1.78 11.92
C GLU A 20 2.96 3.26 11.76
N ARG A 21 4.05 3.72 12.39
CA ARG A 21 4.52 5.10 12.24
C ARG A 21 4.97 5.39 10.81
N ALA A 22 5.65 4.46 10.15
CA ALA A 22 6.00 4.63 8.76
C ALA A 22 4.75 4.83 7.88
N SER A 23 3.72 4.01 8.07
CA SER A 23 2.45 4.15 7.36
C SER A 23 1.79 5.51 7.58
N GLU A 24 1.76 5.97 8.84
CA GLU A 24 1.19 7.26 9.25
C GLU A 24 1.91 8.43 8.56
N PHE A 25 3.24 8.42 8.56
CA PHE A 25 4.02 9.51 7.97
C PHE A 25 3.99 9.50 6.44
N TYR A 26 3.97 8.34 5.78
CA TYR A 26 3.70 8.26 4.34
C TYR A 26 2.30 8.78 4.01
N ALA A 27 1.28 8.51 4.84
CA ALA A 27 -0.07 9.06 4.62
C ALA A 27 -0.09 10.58 4.73
N LYS A 28 0.63 11.14 5.72
CA LYS A 28 0.80 12.59 5.88
C LYS A 28 1.51 13.22 4.69
N ALA A 29 2.55 12.56 4.16
CA ALA A 29 3.23 13.01 2.93
C ALA A 29 2.24 13.02 1.75
N ALA A 30 1.53 11.91 1.52
CA ALA A 30 0.58 11.74 0.41
C ALA A 30 -0.62 12.71 0.43
N ALA A 31 -0.94 13.31 1.58
CA ALA A 31 -2.03 14.27 1.74
C ALA A 31 -1.63 15.72 1.36
N LEU A 32 -0.35 16.00 1.15
CA LEU A 32 0.12 17.34 0.82
C LEU A 32 0.14 17.62 -0.70
N PRO A 33 0.03 18.89 -1.10
CA PRO A 33 0.35 19.30 -2.47
C PRO A 33 1.76 18.86 -2.86
N ASP A 34 1.94 18.50 -4.13
CA ASP A 34 3.22 18.04 -4.71
C ASP A 34 3.78 16.73 -4.11
N ALA A 35 2.95 15.97 -3.39
CA ALA A 35 3.34 14.68 -2.85
C ALA A 35 3.74 13.70 -3.96
N ALA A 36 4.72 12.85 -3.66
CA ALA A 36 5.10 11.83 -4.59
C ALA A 36 3.98 10.79 -4.70
N ARG A 37 3.66 10.37 -5.94
CA ARG A 37 2.59 9.36 -6.18
C ARG A 37 2.80 8.06 -5.41
N PHE A 38 4.06 7.70 -5.12
CA PHE A 38 4.39 6.48 -4.40
C PHE A 38 4.09 6.54 -2.89
N ASP A 39 3.92 7.73 -2.28
CA ASP A 39 3.71 7.86 -0.84
C ASP A 39 2.42 7.15 -0.39
N ARG A 40 1.37 7.25 -1.21
CA ARG A 40 0.10 6.54 -0.96
C ARG A 40 0.31 5.01 -0.97
N ARG A 41 1.09 4.50 -1.91
CA ARG A 41 1.44 3.07 -1.97
C ARG A 41 2.25 2.65 -0.75
N PHE A 42 3.28 3.41 -0.38
CA PHE A 42 4.11 3.10 0.77
C PHE A 42 3.30 3.12 2.07
N SER A 43 2.39 4.08 2.25
CA SER A 43 1.49 4.07 3.40
C SER A 43 0.70 2.77 3.49
N ALA A 44 0.10 2.32 2.39
CA ALA A 44 -0.69 1.09 2.35
C ALA A 44 0.16 -0.18 2.53
N TYR A 45 1.37 -0.22 1.98
CA TYR A 45 2.31 -1.33 2.19
C TYR A 45 2.76 -1.45 3.64
N GLU A 46 3.20 -0.35 4.25
CA GLU A 46 3.66 -0.39 5.65
C GLU A 46 2.50 -0.79 6.58
N LEU A 47 1.28 -0.29 6.34
CA LEU A 47 0.10 -0.69 7.10
C LEU A 47 -0.16 -2.20 7.02
N SER A 48 0.08 -2.80 5.85
CA SER A 48 -0.14 -4.23 5.65
C SER A 48 0.76 -5.12 6.51
N TYR A 49 1.89 -4.60 7.02
CA TYR A 49 2.78 -5.33 7.92
C TYR A 49 2.38 -5.19 9.40
N CYS A 50 1.42 -4.33 9.72
CA CYS A 50 0.94 -4.14 11.09
C CYS A 50 -0.10 -5.20 11.46
N GLU A 51 0.15 -5.94 12.54
CA GLU A 51 -0.79 -6.93 13.06
C GLU A 51 -2.10 -6.26 13.49
N GLY A 52 -3.23 -6.85 13.12
CA GLY A 52 -4.57 -6.31 13.43
C GLY A 52 -5.05 -5.21 12.48
N ARG A 53 -4.22 -4.77 11.52
CA ARG A 53 -4.57 -3.72 10.53
C ARG A 53 -4.75 -4.28 9.11
N GLU A 54 -4.82 -5.60 8.95
CA GLU A 54 -4.82 -6.26 7.65
C GLU A 54 -6.02 -5.90 6.79
N ARG A 55 -7.22 -5.78 7.38
CA ARG A 55 -8.44 -5.38 6.66
C ARG A 55 -8.31 -3.98 6.07
N GLU A 56 -7.85 -3.04 6.88
CA GLU A 56 -7.66 -1.65 6.45
C GLU A 56 -6.58 -1.55 5.37
N ALA A 57 -5.46 -2.27 5.54
CA ALA A 57 -4.42 -2.34 4.53
C ALA A 57 -4.93 -2.93 3.22
N TYR A 58 -5.76 -3.98 3.28
CA TYR A 58 -6.39 -4.58 2.11
C TYR A 58 -7.27 -3.57 1.37
N GLU A 59 -8.13 -2.84 2.08
CA GLU A 59 -9.01 -1.84 1.49
C GLU A 59 -8.22 -0.70 0.82
N ARG A 60 -7.15 -0.20 1.46
CA ARG A 60 -6.29 0.84 0.89
C ARG A 60 -5.53 0.36 -0.36
N LEU A 61 -4.97 -0.86 -0.33
CA LEU A 61 -4.30 -1.45 -1.49
C LEU A 61 -5.29 -1.76 -2.63
N ARG A 62 -6.52 -2.15 -2.28
CA ARG A 62 -7.56 -2.46 -3.25
C ARG A 62 -8.10 -1.19 -3.92
N ALA A 63 -8.21 -0.09 -3.18
CA ALA A 63 -8.50 1.22 -3.75
C ALA A 63 -7.45 1.59 -4.81
N LEU A 64 -6.16 1.48 -4.48
CA LEU A 64 -5.05 1.69 -5.43
C LEU A 64 -5.19 0.78 -6.68
N TYR A 65 -5.50 -0.51 -6.51
CA TYR A 65 -5.69 -1.43 -7.63
C TYR A 65 -6.79 -0.98 -8.62
N TYR A 66 -7.86 -0.38 -8.11
CA TYR A 66 -8.97 0.12 -8.93
C TYR A 66 -8.78 1.56 -9.43
N GLU A 67 -7.81 2.31 -8.93
CA GLU A 67 -7.46 3.65 -9.47
C GLU A 67 -6.94 3.59 -10.91
N GLY A 68 -6.37 2.47 -11.34
CA GLY A 68 -6.00 2.24 -12.73
C GLY A 68 -4.87 1.24 -12.91
N GLU A 69 -4.57 0.91 -14.17
CA GLU A 69 -3.55 -0.09 -14.52
C GLU A 69 -2.15 0.29 -14.07
N GLN A 70 -1.84 1.58 -14.00
CA GLN A 70 -0.58 2.11 -13.51
C GLN A 70 -0.27 1.73 -12.06
N GLU A 71 -1.30 1.48 -11.24
CA GLU A 71 -1.16 1.08 -9.84
C GLU A 71 -1.13 -0.45 -9.66
N ARG A 72 -1.40 -1.23 -10.71
CA ARG A 72 -1.42 -2.71 -10.68
C ARG A 72 0.00 -3.31 -10.72
N LEU A 73 0.88 -2.80 -9.88
CA LEU A 73 2.25 -3.26 -9.75
C LEU A 73 2.27 -4.73 -9.28
N PRO A 74 3.23 -5.56 -9.74
CA PRO A 74 3.33 -6.96 -9.30
C PRO A 74 3.42 -7.13 -7.77
N THR A 75 4.09 -6.19 -7.10
CA THR A 75 4.20 -6.16 -5.63
C THR A 75 2.85 -5.86 -4.97
N LEU A 76 2.05 -4.95 -5.54
CA LEU A 76 0.71 -4.63 -5.07
C LEU A 76 -0.24 -5.82 -5.20
N ILE A 77 -0.25 -6.45 -6.38
CA ILE A 77 -1.08 -7.64 -6.65
C ILE A 77 -0.70 -8.79 -5.72
N THR A 78 0.60 -9.07 -5.59
CA THR A 78 1.08 -10.12 -4.68
C THR A 78 0.65 -9.85 -3.24
N ARG A 79 0.75 -8.59 -2.78
CA ARG A 79 0.37 -8.23 -1.42
C ARG A 79 -1.14 -8.32 -1.20
N LEU A 80 -1.95 -7.91 -2.18
CA LEU A 80 -3.40 -8.06 -2.13
C LEU A 80 -3.81 -9.52 -2.03
N LYS A 81 -3.26 -10.40 -2.86
CA LYS A 81 -3.56 -11.84 -2.80
C LYS A 81 -3.19 -12.46 -1.45
N PHE A 82 -2.02 -12.11 -0.91
CA PHE A 82 -1.63 -12.53 0.44
C PHE A 82 -2.66 -12.10 1.50
N LEU A 83 -3.13 -10.85 1.45
CA LEU A 83 -4.15 -10.35 2.37
C LEU A 83 -5.51 -11.01 2.13
N GLU A 84 -5.88 -11.30 0.89
CA GLU A 84 -7.12 -12.00 0.54
C GLU A 84 -7.18 -13.39 1.15
N ASP A 85 -6.08 -14.12 1.10
CA ASP A 85 -5.95 -15.43 1.73
C ASP A 85 -5.99 -15.30 3.26
N LYS A 86 -5.19 -14.38 3.83
CA LYS A 86 -5.14 -14.16 5.29
C LYS A 86 -6.50 -13.75 5.86
N LEU A 87 -7.24 -12.90 5.16
CA LEU A 87 -8.56 -12.40 5.55
C LEU A 87 -9.72 -13.29 5.10
N LYS A 88 -9.43 -14.42 4.42
CA LYS A 88 -10.42 -15.34 3.86
C LYS A 88 -11.47 -14.64 3.00
N ILE A 89 -11.03 -13.72 2.13
CA ILE A 89 -11.91 -13.00 1.21
C ILE A 89 -12.56 -14.01 0.25
N PRO A 90 -13.89 -13.99 0.08
CA PRO A 90 -14.58 -14.86 -0.88
C PRO A 90 -14.08 -14.61 -2.31
N GLN A 91 -13.95 -15.67 -3.12
CA GLN A 91 -13.37 -15.59 -4.47
C GLN A 91 -14.02 -14.51 -5.35
N GLY A 92 -15.34 -14.32 -5.26
CA GLY A 92 -16.07 -13.31 -6.03
C GLY A 92 -15.78 -11.85 -5.63
N GLN A 93 -15.12 -11.63 -4.49
CA GLN A 93 -14.73 -10.31 -3.99
C GLN A 93 -13.23 -10.01 -4.18
N ARG A 94 -12.46 -11.00 -4.63
CA ARG A 94 -11.01 -10.88 -4.84
C ARG A 94 -10.67 -10.05 -6.07
N ILE A 95 -9.46 -9.54 -6.14
CA ILE A 95 -8.92 -8.93 -7.36
C ILE A 95 -8.80 -9.97 -8.48
N SER A 96 -8.90 -9.51 -9.73
CA SER A 96 -8.85 -10.39 -10.90
C SER A 96 -7.47 -11.04 -11.05
N ASP A 97 -7.45 -12.31 -11.42
CA ASP A 97 -6.24 -13.07 -11.74
C ASP A 97 -5.62 -12.74 -13.09
N LYS A 98 -6.27 -11.91 -13.91
CA LYS A 98 -5.69 -11.43 -15.17
C LYS A 98 -4.44 -10.63 -14.82
N LYS A 99 -3.28 -11.28 -14.90
CA LYS A 99 -1.96 -10.64 -14.90
C LYS A 99 -2.08 -9.40 -15.76
N SER A 100 -1.70 -8.24 -15.25
CA SER A 100 -1.54 -7.02 -16.04
C SER A 100 -0.71 -7.39 -17.26
N SER A 101 -1.37 -7.63 -18.39
CA SER A 101 -0.73 -8.05 -19.61
C SER A 101 -0.04 -6.82 -20.18
N THR A 102 1.28 -6.78 -20.01
CA THR A 102 2.25 -6.08 -20.86
C THR A 102 2.17 -4.56 -20.90
N ALA A 103 3.24 -3.90 -20.48
CA ALA A 103 3.78 -2.76 -21.22
C ALA A 103 5.18 -3.16 -21.71
N ARG A 104 5.40 -3.00 -23.02
CA ARG A 104 6.62 -3.32 -23.76
C ARG A 104 7.81 -2.48 -23.30
#